data_AF-A0A524IPV0-F1
#
_entry.id   AF-A0A524IPV0-F1
#
_cell.length_a   1.000
_cell.length_b   1.000
_cell.length_c   1.000
_cell.angle_alpha   90.00
_cell.angle_beta   90.00
_cell.angle_gamma   90.00
#
_symmetry.space_group_name_H-M   'P 1'
#
loop_
_entity.id
_entity.type
_entity.pdbx_description
1 polymer ?
#
loop_
_entity_poly.entity_id
_entity_poly.type
_entity_poly.pdbx_seq_one_letter_code
_entity_poly.pdbx_strand_id
1 'polypeptide(L)'
;YNDIGVYLIELNQLEEAIPWLEKAMKAKRYENPNFPHMNLGRVYERQGKWDLAVESYKKSLAMNPEYKSAKQALMRILTLMN
;
A
#
# COMPACT_ATOMS: atom_id res chain seq x y z
N TYR A 1 12.28 6.92 -1.15
CA TYR A 1 11.27 6.50 -2.15
C TYR A 1 9.91 6.29 -1.51
N ASN A 2 9.79 5.39 -0.51
CA ASN A 2 8.52 5.20 0.22
C ASN A 2 7.96 6.52 0.76
N ASP A 3 8.78 7.33 1.43
CA ASP A 3 8.31 8.56 2.08
C ASP A 3 7.85 9.62 1.08
N ILE A 4 8.44 9.64 -0.13
CA ILE A 4 7.97 10.48 -1.24
C ILE A 4 6.58 10.00 -1.68
N GLY A 5 6.40 8.69 -1.84
CA GLY A 5 5.09 8.11 -2.13
C GLY A 5 4.04 8.43 -1.06
N VAL A 6 4.40 8.33 0.23
CA VAL A 6 3.52 8.70 1.35
C VAL A 6 3.16 10.18 1.30
N TYR A 7 4.13 11.06 1.08
CA TYR A 7 3.89 12.50 0.97
C TYR A 7 2.90 12.82 -0.15
N LEU A 8 3.06 12.20 -1.32
CA LEU A 8 2.14 12.37 -2.46
C LEU A 8 0.74 11.83 -2.17
N ILE A 9 0.62 10.70 -1.44
CA ILE A 9 -0.67 10.21 -0.96
C ILE A 9 -1.35 11.27 -0.08
N GLU A 10 -0.65 11.90 0.85
CA GLU A 10 -1.24 12.93 1.71
C GLU A 10 -1.66 14.20 0.93
N LEU A 11 -1.00 14.50 -0.20
CA LEU A 11 -1.41 15.54 -1.13
C LEU A 11 -2.53 15.11 -2.10
N ASN A 12 -3.05 13.89 -1.97
CA ASN A 12 -4.01 13.28 -2.89
C ASN A 12 -3.53 13.18 -4.35
N GLN A 13 -2.21 13.18 -4.55
CA GLN A 13 -1.53 12.95 -5.83
C GLN A 13 -1.26 11.44 -5.99
N LEU A 14 -2.35 10.69 -6.20
CA LEU A 14 -2.38 9.24 -6.05
C LEU A 14 -1.59 8.54 -7.17
N GLU A 15 -1.75 8.99 -8.41
CA GLU A 15 -1.05 8.47 -9.58
C GLU A 15 0.45 8.72 -9.49
N GLU A 16 0.86 9.90 -9.03
CA GLU A 16 2.26 10.25 -8.86
C GLU A 16 2.94 9.46 -7.74
N ALA A 17 2.20 9.02 -6.72
CA ALA A 17 2.74 8.22 -5.62
C ALA A 17 3.23 6.83 -6.07
N ILE A 18 2.51 6.20 -7.01
CA ILE A 18 2.75 4.82 -7.47
C ILE A 18 4.21 4.57 -7.87
N PRO A 19 4.82 5.32 -8.82
CA PRO A 19 6.19 5.04 -9.26
C PRO A 19 7.22 5.18 -8.13
N TRP A 20 6.96 6.00 -7.11
CA TRP A 20 7.85 6.10 -5.94
C TRP A 20 7.74 4.90 -5.01
N LEU A 21 6.55 4.36 -4.82
CA LEU A 21 6.34 3.13 -4.06
C LEU A 21 6.95 1.93 -4.78
N GLU A 22 6.80 1.83 -6.10
CA GLU A 22 7.45 0.79 -6.92
C GLU A 22 8.98 0.88 -6.87
N LYS A 23 9.54 2.10 -6.91
CA LYS A 23 10.99 2.31 -6.73
C LYS A 23 11.44 1.87 -5.35
N ALA A 24 10.65 2.08 -4.30
CA ALA A 24 10.96 1.60 -2.96
C ALA A 24 11.05 0.06 -2.92
N MET A 25 10.14 -0.64 -3.58
CA MET A 25 10.14 -2.11 -3.66
C MET A 25 11.37 -2.67 -4.39
N LYS A 26 11.90 -1.95 -5.37
CA LYS A 26 13.06 -2.37 -6.18
C LYS A 26 14.41 -1.93 -5.58
N ALA A 27 14.41 -1.14 -4.51
CA ALA A 27 15.63 -0.58 -3.94
C ALA A 27 16.39 -1.64 -3.13
N LYS A 28 17.60 -1.99 -3.57
CA LYS A 28 18.44 -3.05 -2.95
C LYS A 28 18.72 -2.88 -1.46
N ARG A 29 18.74 -1.64 -0.96
CA ARG A 29 19.03 -1.32 0.45
C ARG A 29 17.77 -1.02 1.27
N TYR A 30 16.58 -1.28 0.72
CA TYR A 30 15.33 -1.02 1.42
C TYR A 30 14.90 -2.27 2.18
N GLU A 31 14.93 -2.19 3.51
CA GLU A 31 14.80 -3.35 4.40
C GLU A 31 13.34 -3.70 4.74
N ASN A 32 12.39 -2.79 4.44
CA ASN A 32 10.98 -2.93 4.86
C ASN A 32 10.01 -2.95 3.66
N PRO A 33 10.09 -3.94 2.76
CA PRO A 33 9.28 -3.96 1.53
C PRO A 33 7.76 -4.08 1.80
N ASN A 34 7.35 -4.44 3.03
CA ASN A 34 5.94 -4.47 3.42
C ASN A 34 5.27 -3.07 3.39
N PHE A 35 6.01 -1.99 3.71
CA PHE A 35 5.47 -0.63 3.76
C PHE A 35 5.03 -0.08 2.40
N PRO A 36 5.81 -0.14 1.31
CA PRO A 36 5.36 0.33 0.02
C PRO A 36 4.17 -0.48 -0.52
N HIS A 37 4.06 -1.78 -0.21
CA HIS A 37 2.85 -2.54 -0.56
C HIS A 37 1.62 -2.06 0.21
N MET A 38 1.75 -1.76 1.50
CA MET A 38 0.64 -1.17 2.25
C MET A 38 0.25 0.20 1.70
N ASN A 39 1.22 1.06 1.40
CA ASN A 39 0.94 2.38 0.84
C ASN A 39 0.33 2.31 -0.57
N LEU A 40 0.71 1.31 -1.37
CA LEU A 40 0.08 1.08 -2.67
C LEU A 40 -1.39 0.64 -2.50
N GLY A 41 -1.67 -0.17 -1.47
CA GLY A 41 -3.04 -0.49 -1.07
C GLY A 41 -3.86 0.75 -0.73
N ARG A 42 -3.28 1.71 0.01
CA ARG A 42 -3.94 3.00 0.32
C ARG A 42 -4.24 3.82 -0.93
N VAL A 43 -3.31 3.86 -1.88
CA VAL A 43 -3.49 4.53 -3.19
C VAL A 43 -4.69 3.93 -3.91
N TYR A 44 -4.72 2.61 -4.08
CA TYR A 44 -5.80 1.94 -4.79
C TYR A 44 -7.14 2.02 -4.07
N GLU A 45 -7.15 1.98 -2.74
CA GLU A 45 -8.35 2.17 -1.92
C GLU A 45 -8.95 3.57 -2.16
N ARG A 46 -8.12 4.62 -2.14
CA ARG A 46 -8.58 5.99 -2.42
C ARG A 46 -9.04 6.21 -3.87
N GLN A 47 -8.51 5.44 -4.81
CA GLN A 47 -8.96 5.41 -6.21
C GLN A 47 -10.23 4.57 -6.43
N GLY A 48 -10.75 3.88 -5.41
CA GLY A 48 -11.86 2.94 -5.55
C GLY A 48 -11.51 1.64 -6.28
N LYS A 49 -10.22 1.35 -6.50
CA LYS A 49 -9.73 0.13 -7.14
C LYS A 49 -9.59 -0.99 -6.10
N TRP A 50 -10.72 -1.47 -5.58
CA TRP A 50 -10.80 -2.35 -4.42
C TRP A 50 -9.98 -3.65 -4.56
N ASP A 51 -10.02 -4.29 -5.73
CA ASP A 51 -9.27 -5.54 -5.97
C ASP A 51 -7.75 -5.35 -5.84
N LEU A 52 -7.24 -4.26 -6.43
CA LEU A 52 -5.81 -3.92 -6.35
C LEU A 52 -5.40 -3.50 -4.93
N ALA A 53 -6.30 -2.84 -4.19
CA ALA A 53 -6.08 -2.51 -2.80
C ALA A 53 -5.95 -3.78 -1.93
N VAL A 54 -6.87 -4.73 -2.10
CA VAL A 54 -6.85 -6.04 -1.42
C VAL A 54 -5.56 -6.79 -1.72
N GLU A 55 -5.18 -6.88 -2.99
CA GLU A 55 -3.94 -7.55 -3.41
C GLU A 55 -2.71 -6.92 -2.75
N SER A 56 -2.65 -5.58 -2.74
CA SER A 56 -1.53 -4.83 -2.16
C SER A 56 -1.43 -5.02 -0.64
N TYR A 57 -2.56 -5.01 0.08
CA TYR A 57 -2.57 -5.30 1.51
C TYR A 57 -2.18 -6.75 1.82
N LYS A 58 -2.63 -7.73 1.02
CA LYS A 58 -2.19 -9.12 1.13
C LYS A 58 -0.67 -9.25 0.91
N LYS A 59 -0.10 -8.57 -0.08
CA LYS A 59 1.36 -8.54 -0.31
C LYS A 59 2.12 -7.96 0.88
N SER A 60 1.60 -6.89 1.50
CA SER A 60 2.19 -6.34 2.73
C SER A 60 2.20 -7.36 3.87
N LEU A 61 1.08 -8.07 4.07
CA LEU A 61 0.95 -9.11 5.10
C LEU A 61 1.77 -10.38 4.80
N ALA A 62 2.01 -10.72 3.54
CA ALA A 62 2.90 -11.82 3.18
C ALA A 62 4.35 -11.56 3.63
N MET A 63 4.77 -10.29 3.69
CA MET A 63 6.10 -9.87 4.13
C MET A 63 6.18 -9.63 5.64
N ASN A 64 5.13 -9.06 6.23
CA ASN A 64 4.99 -8.90 7.67
C ASN A 64 3.57 -9.32 8.10
N PRO A 65 3.39 -10.60 8.49
CA PRO A 65 2.09 -11.12 8.88
C PRO A 65 1.46 -10.38 10.05
N GLU A 66 2.25 -9.74 10.92
CA GLU A 66 1.77 -9.01 12.10
C GLU A 66 1.55 -7.52 11.88
N TYR A 67 1.62 -7.05 10.62
CA TYR A 67 1.43 -5.64 10.33
C TYR A 67 -0.03 -5.20 10.50
N LYS A 68 -0.34 -4.67 11.68
CA LYS A 68 -1.69 -4.29 12.12
C LYS A 68 -2.44 -3.41 11.12
N SER A 69 -1.77 -2.42 10.54
CA SER A 69 -2.41 -1.48 9.61
C SER A 69 -2.90 -2.19 8.33
N ALA A 70 -2.14 -3.16 7.80
CA ALA A 70 -2.57 -3.93 6.64
C ALA A 70 -3.69 -4.92 7.00
N LYS A 71 -3.67 -5.55 8.19
CA LYS A 71 -4.78 -6.40 8.68
C LYS A 71 -6.08 -5.58 8.76
N GLN A 72 -6.02 -4.39 9.37
CA GLN A 72 -7.17 -3.50 9.54
C GLN A 72 -7.72 -3.00 8.21
N ALA A 73 -6.86 -2.58 7.28
CA ALA A 73 -7.28 -2.09 5.98
C ALA A 73 -7.92 -3.21 5.14
N LEU A 74 -7.34 -4.42 5.13
CA LEU A 74 -7.91 -5.56 4.44
C LEU A 74 -9.27 -5.96 5.02
N MET A 75 -9.39 -6.04 6.35
CA MET A 75 -10.65 -6.33 7.02
C MET A 75 -11.73 -5.30 6.67
N ARG A 76 -11.40 -4.01 6.73
CA ARG A 76 -12.31 -2.92 6.38
C ARG A 76 -12.85 -3.07 4.95
N ILE A 77 -11.97 -3.31 3.98
CA ILE A 77 -12.40 -3.46 2.58
C ILE A 77 -13.30 -4.69 2.42
N LEU A 78 -12.92 -5.84 2.97
CA LEU A 78 -13.72 -7.07 2.84
C LEU A 78 -15.10 -6.92 3.48
N THR A 79 -15.23 -6.17 4.58
CA THR A 79 -16.54 -5.88 5.18
C THR A 79 -17.41 -4.93 4.36
N LEU A 80 -16.83 -4.06 3.54
CA LEU A 80 -17.57 -3.13 2.67
C LEU A 80 -18.03 -3.79 1.35
N MET A 81 -17.40 -4.90 0.96
CA MET A 81 -17.70 -5.65 -0.26
C MET A 81 -18.74 -6.77 -0.06
N ASN A 82 -19.15 -7.03 1.18
CA ASN A 82 -20.19 -7.99 1.56
C ASN A 82 -21.55 -7.30 1.71
#